data_AF-A0A5N9HF33-F1
#
_entry.id   AF-A0A5N9HF33-F1
#
_cell.length_a   1.000
_cell.length_b   1.000
_cell.length_c   1.000
_cell.angle_alpha   90.00
_cell.angle_beta   90.00
_cell.angle_gamma   90.00
#
_symmetry.space_group_name_H-M   'P 1'
#
loop_
_entity.id
_entity.type
_entity.pdbx_description
1 polymer ?
#
loop_
_entity_poly.entity_id
_entity_poly.type
_entity_poly.pdbx_seq_one_letter_code
_entity_poly.pdbx_strand_id
1 'polypeptide(L)' 'EIRAAFLSFTAYYGTFSVNDDEGVVTHHVEGSLLPNWVGGDQHRNFKLDGDRLTLTPPPREVDGQQQVSSLVWQRVR' A
#
# COMPACT_ATOMS: atom_id res chain seq x y z
N GLU A 1 -18.61 -8.58 19.25
CA GLU A 1 -17.14 -8.67 19.28
C GLU A 1 -16.46 -8.61 17.90
N ILE A 2 -17.08 -9.06 16.80
CA ILE A 2 -16.45 -9.09 15.46
C ILE A 2 -16.10 -7.68 14.89
N ARG A 3 -16.77 -6.61 15.34
CA ARG A 3 -16.65 -5.26 14.74
C ARG A 3 -15.32 -4.55 15.04
N ALA A 4 -14.67 -4.85 16.16
CA ALA A 4 -13.45 -4.13 16.57
C ALA A 4 -12.21 -4.60 15.78
N ALA A 5 -12.10 -5.90 15.48
CA ALA A 5 -10.99 -6.44 14.70
C ALA A 5 -11.00 -5.89 13.26
N PHE A 6 -12.17 -5.83 12.60
CA PHE A 6 -12.27 -5.28 11.24
C PHE A 6 -11.80 -3.82 11.10
N LEU A 7 -11.78 -3.05 12.20
CA LEU A 7 -11.36 -1.65 12.16
C LEU A 7 -9.85 -1.47 12.42
N SER A 8 -9.16 -2.50 12.92
CA SER A 8 -7.75 -2.40 13.31
C SER A 8 -6.77 -3.08 12.35
N PHE A 9 -7.25 -3.86 11.38
CA PHE A 9 -6.41 -4.44 10.34
C PHE A 9 -7.01 -4.24 8.95
N THR A 10 -6.14 -4.02 7.98
CA THR A 10 -6.49 -4.02 6.55
C THR A 10 -5.60 -5.03 5.84
N ALA A 11 -6.15 -5.68 4.82
CA ALA A 11 -5.43 -6.66 4.01
C ALA A 11 -6.01 -6.63 2.60
N TYR A 12 -5.14 -6.85 1.63
CA TYR A 12 -5.50 -7.03 0.23
C TYR A 12 -4.46 -7.92 -0.45
N TYR A 13 -4.83 -8.50 -1.59
CA TYR A 13 -3.95 -9.32 -2.41
C TYR A 13 -4.22 -9.12 -3.89
N GLY A 14 -3.28 -9.58 -4.71
CA GLY A 14 -3.34 -9.55 -6.16
C GLY A 14 -1.92 -9.55 -6.74
N THR A 15 -1.84 -9.29 -8.04
CA THR A 15 -0.56 -9.14 -8.74
C THR A 15 0.01 -7.72 -8.58
N PHE A 16 1.26 -7.52 -9.02
CA PHE A 16 1.87 -6.20 -9.07
C PHE A 16 2.74 -6.04 -10.32
N SER A 17 2.88 -4.80 -10.74
CA SER A 17 3.83 -4.36 -11.77
C SER A 17 4.78 -3.32 -11.17
N VAL A 18 6.01 -3.26 -11.69
CA VAL A 18 7.04 -2.30 -11.25
C VAL A 18 7.46 -1.46 -12.44
N ASN A 19 7.45 -0.14 -12.25
CA ASN A 19 8.06 0.83 -13.13
C ASN A 19 9.29 1.41 -12.41
N ASP A 20 10.47 0.90 -12.74
CA ASP A 20 11.73 1.33 -12.13
C ASP A 20 12.10 2.77 -12.51
N ASP A 21 11.77 3.21 -13.73
CA ASP A 21 12.08 4.55 -14.22
C ASP A 21 11.32 5.64 -13.44
N GLU A 22 10.07 5.35 -13.07
CA GLU A 22 9.24 6.25 -12.25
C GLU A 22 9.39 5.98 -10.73
N GLY A 23 10.04 4.87 -10.35
CA GLY A 23 10.16 4.44 -8.97
C GLY A 23 8.80 4.10 -8.34
N VAL A 24 7.90 3.50 -9.12
CA VAL A 24 6.52 3.16 -8.72
C VAL A 24 6.28 1.66 -8.82
N VAL A 25 5.66 1.10 -7.79
CA VAL A 25 5.01 -0.21 -7.83
C VAL A 25 3.50 -0.01 -7.87
N THR A 26 2.83 -0.72 -8.76
CA THR A 26 1.38 -0.72 -8.89
C THR A 26 0.86 -2.08 -8.47
N HIS A 27 0.04 -2.12 -7.41
CA HIS A 27 -0.66 -3.35 -7.02
C HIS A 27 -2.02 -3.40 -7.72
N HIS A 28 -2.28 -4.48 -8.44
CA HIS A 28 -3.55 -4.78 -9.10
C HIS A 28 -4.42 -5.58 -8.14
N VAL A 29 -5.37 -4.92 -7.48
CA VAL A 29 -6.06 -5.50 -6.33
C VAL A 29 -7.16 -6.46 -6.78
N GLU A 30 -6.99 -7.75 -6.45
CA GLU A 30 -7.97 -8.81 -6.74
C GLU A 30 -8.95 -9.02 -5.57
N GLY A 31 -8.49 -8.84 -4.34
CA GLY A 31 -9.33 -8.92 -3.14
C GLY A 31 -8.82 -8.02 -2.03
N SER A 32 -9.74 -7.44 -1.24
CA SER A 32 -9.42 -6.48 -0.18
C SER A 32 -10.50 -6.45 0.90
N LEU A 33 -10.11 -6.16 2.14
CA LEU A 33 -11.03 -5.82 3.23
C LEU A 33 -11.67 -4.44 3.08
N LEU A 34 -11.12 -3.62 2.18
CA LEU A 34 -11.68 -2.35 1.75
C LEU A 34 -12.35 -2.58 0.39
N PRO A 35 -13.68 -2.75 0.32
CA PRO A 35 -14.37 -3.15 -0.91
C PRO A 35 -14.16 -2.19 -2.07
N ASN A 36 -13.96 -0.90 -1.77
CA ASN A 36 -13.70 0.14 -2.77
C ASN A 36 -12.33 0.02 -3.46
N TRP A 37 -11.44 -0.88 -3.02
CA TRP A 37 -10.17 -1.14 -3.68
C TRP A 37 -10.22 -2.31 -4.65
N VAL A 38 -11.21 -3.20 -4.53
CA VAL A 38 -11.29 -4.42 -5.35
C VAL A 38 -11.45 -4.06 -6.82
N GLY A 39 -10.60 -4.65 -7.67
CA GLY A 39 -10.53 -4.37 -9.11
C GLY A 39 -9.81 -3.07 -9.49
N GLY A 40 -9.28 -2.34 -8.51
CA GLY A 40 -8.55 -1.09 -8.73
C GLY A 40 -7.03 -1.23 -8.58
N ASP A 41 -6.33 -0.20 -9.03
CA ASP A 41 -4.89 -0.09 -8.94
C ASP A 41 -4.45 0.77 -7.74
N GLN A 42 -3.41 0.31 -7.05
CA GLN A 42 -2.81 1.01 -5.92
C GLN A 42 -1.36 1.37 -6.25
N HIS A 43 -1.15 2.62 -6.67
CA HIS A 43 0.20 3.12 -6.95
C HIS A 43 0.92 3.43 -5.64
N ARG A 44 2.19 3.02 -5.53
CA ARG A 44 3.06 3.30 -4.40
C ARG A 44 4.45 3.63 -4.93
N ASN A 45 4.99 4.79 -4.55
CA ASN A 45 6.40 5.06 -4.75
C ASN A 45 7.21 4.11 -3.88
N PHE A 46 8.27 3.51 -4.43
CA PHE A 46 9.14 2.62 -3.66
C PHE A 46 10.56 3.16 -3.53
N LYS A 47 11.20 2.78 -2.42
CA LYS A 47 12.64 2.98 -2.20
C LYS A 47 13.23 1.71 -1.60
N LEU A 48 14.27 1.20 -2.24
CA LEU A 48 15.10 0.11 -1.73
C LEU A 48 16.39 0.69 -1.13
N ASP A 49 16.73 0.24 0.08
CA ASP A 49 17.97 0.56 0.76
C ASP A 49 18.51 -0.72 1.43
N GLY A 50 19.45 -1.38 0.76
CA GLY A 50 19.94 -2.70 1.17
C GLY A 50 18.82 -3.74 1.27
N ASP A 51 18.54 -4.18 2.50
CA ASP A 51 17.50 -5.17 2.81
C ASP A 51 16.17 -4.54 3.31
N ARG A 52 16.03 -3.21 3.20
CA ARG A 52 14.83 -2.46 3.56
C ARG A 52 14.09 -1.95 2.32
N LEU A 53 12.78 -2.16 2.29
CA LEU A 53 11.86 -1.61 1.30
C LEU A 53 10.92 -0.60 1.97
N THR A 54 10.80 0.60 1.41
CA THR A 54 9.79 1.59 1.81
C THR A 54 8.80 1.79 0.67
N LEU A 55 7.51 1.65 0.95
CA LEU A 55 6.42 1.93 0.01
C LEU A 55 5.61 3.12 0.51
N THR A 56 5.34 4.08 -0.36
CA THR A 56 4.68 5.33 0.00
C THR A 56 3.53 5.59 -0.98
N PRO A 57 2.27 5.67 -0.51
CA PRO A 57 1.15 6.05 -1.37
C PRO A 57 1.24 7.53 -1.76
N PRO A 58 0.54 7.93 -2.84
CA PRO A 58 0.30 9.33 -3.13
C PRO A 58 -0.26 10.06 -1.89
N PRO A 59 0.13 11.32 -1.65
CA PRO A 59 -0.44 12.13 -0.58
C PRO A 59 -1.96 12.19 -0.69
N ARG A 60 -2.63 11.98 0.43
CA ARG A 60 -4.08 12.17 0.55
C ARG A 60 -4.36 13.33 1.48
N GLU A 61 -5.37 14.12 1.14
CA GLU A 61 -5.88 15.13 2.05
C GLU A 61 -6.81 14.47 3.08
N VAL A 62 -6.49 14.64 4.35
CA VAL A 62 -7.30 14.18 5.49
C VAL A 62 -7.43 15.36 6.43
N ASP A 63 -8.66 15.80 6.69
CA ASP A 63 -8.97 16.95 7.55
C ASP A 63 -8.21 18.24 7.17
N GLY A 64 -8.06 18.50 5.87
CA GLY A 64 -7.33 19.66 5.34
C GLY A 64 -5.81 19.59 5.50
N GLN A 65 -5.27 18.43 5.88
CA GLN A 65 -3.84 18.17 5.99
C GLN A 65 -3.41 17.08 5.01
N GLN A 66 -2.25 17.26 4.38
CA GLN A 66 -1.65 16.21 3.55
C GLN A 66 -1.09 15.12 4.45
N GLN A 67 -1.68 13.93 4.37
CA GLN A 67 -1.22 12.75 5.10
C GLN A 67 -0.64 11.72 4.14
N VAL A 68 0.55 11.23 4.50
CA VAL A 68 1.21 10.12 3.83
C VAL A 68 1.53 9.06 4.88
N SER A 69 1.09 7.82 4.66
CA SER A 69 1.42 6.69 5.52
C SER A 69 2.28 5.69 4.75
N SER A 70 3.55 5.59 5.10
CA SER A 70 4.50 4.69 4.45
C SER A 70 4.52 3.31 5.11
N LEU A 71 4.68 2.27 4.29
CA LEU A 71 4.93 0.90 4.73
C LEU A 71 6.42 0.62 4.62
N VAL A 72 7.02 0.11 5.69
CA VAL A 72 8.44 -0.22 5.73
C VAL A 72 8.60 -1.70 6.02
N TRP A 73 9.26 -2.40 5.10
CA TRP A 73 9.50 -3.83 5.15
C TRP A 73 11.00 -4.11 5.31
N GLN A 74 11.31 -5.16 6.07
CA GLN A 74 12.64 -5.74 6.19
C GLN A 74 12.62 -7.10 5.49
N ARG A 75 13.59 -7.35 4.61
CA ARG A 75 13.75 -8.67 3.98
C ARG A 75 14.06 -9.70 5.07
N VAL A 76 13.21 -10.73 5.15
CA VAL A 76 13.46 -11.89 6.02
C VAL A 76 14.64 -12.69 5.46
N ARG A 77 15.51 -13.19 6.33
CA ARG A 77 16.70 -13.99 5.99
C ARG A 77 16.42 -15.48 6.11
#